data_AF-A0A933G6I8-F1
#
_entry.id   AF-A0A933G6I8-F1
#
_cell.length_a   1.000
_cell.length_b   1.000
_cell.length_c   1.000
_cell.angle_alpha   90.00
_cell.angle_beta   90.00
_cell.angle_gamma   90.00
#
_symmetry.space_group_name_H-M   'P 1'
#
loop_
_entity.id
_entity.type
_entity.pdbx_description
1 polymer ?
#
loop_
_entity_poly.entity_id
_entity_poly.type
_entity_poly.pdbx_seq_one_letter_code
_entity_poly.pdbx_strand_id
1 'polypeptide(L)'
;MVHRYLADLCRLVRQQGIPPHLIFTHQGGTYAPWDKHLSFTPAINDDSIPGWSFYSHDPTECGSLPADLEAAGRQQWGAVEWWRGGSSQAEWRERFQRTLSFKKCRLISVYNYEALAGIPEALAALRDLAAGAASEK
;
A
#
# COMPACT_ATOMS: atom_id res chain seq x y z
N MET A 1 -20.12 3.19 7.49
CA MET A 1 -20.35 3.90 6.21
C MET A 1 -19.21 3.63 5.22
N VAL A 2 -17.97 3.95 5.57
CA VAL A 2 -16.77 3.73 4.71
C VAL A 2 -16.65 2.31 4.17
N HIS A 3 -16.78 1.29 5.03
CA HIS A 3 -16.66 -0.12 4.60
C HIS A 3 -17.67 -0.50 3.52
N ARG A 4 -18.95 -0.14 3.72
CA ARG A 4 -20.02 -0.43 2.74
C ARG A 4 -19.75 0.29 1.42
N TYR A 5 -19.34 1.55 1.49
CA TYR A 5 -19.00 2.33 0.30
C TYR A 5 -17.87 1.69 -0.50
N LEU A 6 -16.76 1.31 0.14
CA LEU A 6 -15.64 0.66 -0.54
C LEU A 6 -16.04 -0.70 -1.12
N ALA A 7 -16.78 -1.51 -0.36
CA ALA A 7 -17.26 -2.81 -0.83
C ALA A 7 -18.21 -2.68 -2.04
N ASP A 8 -19.09 -1.68 -2.04
CA ASP A 8 -20.02 -1.43 -3.15
C ASP A 8 -19.26 -1.00 -4.41
N LEU A 9 -18.25 -0.12 -4.29
CA LEU A 9 -17.39 0.25 -5.41
C LEU A 9 -16.65 -0.96 -5.98
N CYS A 10 -16.05 -1.80 -5.13
CA CYS A 10 -15.38 -3.02 -5.59
C CYS A 10 -16.35 -3.95 -6.31
N ARG A 11 -17.58 -4.13 -5.80
CA ARG A 11 -18.61 -4.95 -6.44
C ARG A 11 -19.03 -4.40 -7.80
N LEU A 12 -19.14 -3.08 -7.96
CA LEU A 12 -19.44 -2.46 -9.25
C LEU A 12 -18.35 -2.76 -10.28
N VAL A 13 -17.07 -2.66 -9.89
CA VAL A 13 -15.93 -3.00 -10.76
C VAL A 13 -15.91 -4.50 -11.09
N ARG A 14 -16.21 -5.36 -10.12
CA ARG A 14 -16.36 -6.81 -10.32
C ARG A 14 -17.45 -7.16 -11.34
N GLN A 15 -18.57 -6.45 -11.33
CA GLN A 15 -19.68 -6.64 -12.28
C GLN A 15 -19.27 -6.32 -13.73
N GLN A 16 -18.20 -5.53 -13.93
CA GLN A 16 -17.61 -5.30 -15.25
C GLN A 16 -16.64 -6.43 -15.70
N GLY A 17 -16.54 -7.52 -14.93
CA GLY A 17 -15.70 -8.66 -15.24
C GLY A 17 -14.25 -8.57 -14.74
N ILE A 18 -13.88 -7.50 -14.03
CA ILE A 18 -12.51 -7.35 -13.50
C ILE A 18 -12.28 -8.32 -12.33
N PRO A 19 -11.24 -9.17 -12.35
CA PRO A 19 -10.90 -10.09 -11.25
C PRO A 19 -10.60 -9.38 -9.92
N PRO A 20 -10.98 -9.93 -8.75
CA PRO A 20 -10.76 -9.27 -7.44
C PRO A 20 -9.27 -9.00 -7.16
N HIS A 21 -8.39 -9.88 -7.64
CA HIS A 21 -6.95 -9.80 -7.41
C HIS A 21 -6.25 -8.68 -8.22
N LEU A 22 -7.00 -7.92 -9.03
CA LEU A 22 -6.57 -6.73 -9.76
C LEU A 22 -7.23 -5.46 -9.22
N ILE A 23 -8.18 -5.58 -8.29
CA ILE A 23 -8.88 -4.45 -7.69
C ILE A 23 -8.21 -4.16 -6.35
N PHE A 24 -7.84 -2.90 -6.13
CA PHE A 24 -7.32 -2.43 -4.86
C PHE A 24 -8.26 -1.38 -4.28
N THR A 25 -8.63 -1.51 -3.01
CA THR A 25 -9.27 -0.38 -2.31
C THR A 25 -8.23 0.68 -1.99
N HIS A 26 -8.70 1.92 -1.85
CA HIS A 26 -7.93 2.99 -1.23
C HIS A 26 -8.74 3.57 -0.08
N GLN A 27 -8.20 3.44 1.12
CA GLN A 27 -8.73 4.11 2.30
C GLN A 27 -7.69 5.08 2.86
N GLY A 28 -8.03 6.37 2.85
CA GLY A 28 -7.32 7.39 3.61
C GLY A 28 -7.80 7.48 5.07
N GLY A 29 -7.11 8.29 5.87
CA GLY A 29 -7.51 8.58 7.25
C GLY A 29 -7.03 7.56 8.28
N THR A 30 -6.07 6.70 7.94
CA THR A 30 -5.36 5.79 8.85
C THR A 30 -4.01 6.39 9.23
N TYR A 31 -3.93 7.13 10.35
CA TYR A 31 -2.69 7.77 10.81
C TYR A 31 -2.62 7.85 12.34
N ALA A 32 -1.40 8.01 12.87
CA ALA A 32 -1.17 8.17 14.30
C ALA A 32 -1.73 9.51 14.83
N PRO A 33 -2.24 9.58 16.08
CA PRO A 33 -2.50 8.45 16.98
C PRO A 33 -3.66 7.56 16.47
N TRP A 34 -3.40 6.27 16.35
CA TRP A 34 -4.22 5.32 15.57
C TRP A 34 -5.63 5.12 16.14
N ASP A 35 -5.78 5.24 17.44
CA ASP A 35 -7.04 5.12 18.19
C ASP A 35 -7.99 6.30 17.97
N LYS A 36 -7.50 7.42 17.44
CA LYS A 36 -8.30 8.63 17.17
C LYS A 36 -8.75 8.74 15.72
N HIS A 37 -8.29 7.85 14.85
CA HIS A 37 -8.53 7.91 13.42
C HIS A 37 -9.21 6.63 12.92
N LEU A 38 -9.44 6.54 11.60
CA LEU A 38 -10.13 5.40 11.04
C LEU A 38 -9.30 4.13 11.23
N SER A 39 -9.96 3.05 11.65
CA SER A 39 -9.42 1.69 11.62
C SER A 39 -9.03 1.30 10.19
N PHE A 40 -8.12 0.33 10.03
CA PHE A 40 -7.76 -0.25 8.73
C PHE A 40 -8.85 -1.17 8.16
N THR A 41 -9.70 -1.73 9.01
CA THR A 41 -10.74 -2.71 8.62
C THR A 41 -11.68 -2.30 7.49
N PRO A 42 -12.10 -1.03 7.30
CA PRO A 42 -13.06 -0.68 6.26
C PRO A 42 -12.57 -0.97 4.84
N ALA A 43 -11.26 -0.92 4.58
CA ALA A 43 -10.65 -1.24 3.30
C ALA A 43 -10.69 -2.73 2.95
N ILE A 44 -10.94 -3.60 3.92
CA ILE A 44 -10.88 -5.06 3.78
C ILE A 44 -12.26 -5.60 3.35
N ASN A 45 -12.32 -6.26 2.20
CA ASN A 45 -13.52 -6.95 1.68
C ASN A 45 -13.13 -8.11 0.75
N ASP A 46 -14.10 -8.93 0.35
CA ASP A 46 -13.88 -10.12 -0.49
C ASP A 46 -13.67 -9.82 -1.98
N ASP A 47 -14.11 -8.65 -2.42
CA ASP A 47 -14.15 -8.26 -3.82
C ASP A 47 -12.85 -7.57 -4.29
N SER A 48 -11.84 -7.45 -3.44
CA SER A 48 -10.59 -6.71 -3.72
C SER A 48 -9.41 -7.11 -2.84
N ILE A 49 -8.25 -6.51 -3.12
CA ILE A 49 -7.07 -6.46 -2.24
C ILE A 49 -7.13 -5.15 -1.44
N PRO A 50 -6.98 -5.18 -0.11
CA PRO A 50 -7.06 -3.97 0.68
C PRO A 50 -5.84 -3.05 0.46
N GLY A 51 -6.06 -1.73 0.47
CA GLY A 51 -4.98 -0.75 0.32
C GLY A 51 -5.18 0.56 1.08
N TRP A 52 -4.05 1.17 1.46
CA TRP A 52 -3.99 2.41 2.26
C TRP A 52 -2.85 3.32 1.81
N SER A 53 -2.87 4.55 2.35
CA SER A 53 -1.81 5.54 2.17
C SER A 53 -0.68 5.39 3.19
N PHE A 54 0.57 5.56 2.76
CA PHE A 54 1.76 5.50 3.61
C PHE A 54 2.69 6.70 3.36
N TYR A 55 2.71 7.63 4.33
CA TYR A 55 3.47 8.88 4.23
C TYR A 55 4.63 8.99 5.21
N SER A 56 4.52 8.38 6.39
CA SER A 56 5.46 8.66 7.49
C SER A 56 5.85 7.45 8.32
N HIS A 57 5.12 6.34 8.22
CA HIS A 57 5.31 5.18 9.10
C HIS A 57 5.63 3.93 8.28
N ASP A 58 6.38 3.01 8.88
CA ASP A 58 6.47 1.65 8.34
C ASP A 58 5.15 0.89 8.55
N PRO A 59 4.76 -0.03 7.66
CA PRO A 59 3.56 -0.82 7.84
C PRO A 59 3.52 -1.63 9.14
N THR A 60 4.68 -2.04 9.65
CA THR A 60 4.80 -2.74 10.94
C THR A 60 4.46 -1.88 12.16
N GLU A 61 4.47 -0.55 11.99
CA GLU A 61 4.23 0.44 13.05
C GLU A 61 2.80 0.99 12.99
N CYS A 62 2.02 0.59 11.98
CA CYS A 62 0.68 1.08 11.69
C CYS A 62 -0.41 0.44 12.56
N GLY A 63 -0.37 0.70 13.87
CA GLY A 63 -1.46 0.37 14.80
C GLY A 63 -2.01 -1.07 14.64
N SER A 64 -3.30 -1.18 14.34
CA SER A 64 -3.99 -2.46 14.18
C SER A 64 -3.74 -3.18 12.85
N LEU A 65 -3.05 -2.57 11.87
CA LEU A 65 -2.93 -3.11 10.51
C LEU A 65 -2.46 -4.58 10.45
N PRO A 66 -1.39 -5.00 11.16
CA PRO A 66 -0.96 -6.40 11.12
C PRO A 66 -2.03 -7.37 11.64
N ALA A 67 -2.74 -6.99 12.71
CA ALA A 67 -3.77 -7.79 13.35
C ALA A 67 -5.07 -7.83 12.53
N ASP A 68 -5.46 -6.71 11.93
CA ASP A 68 -6.66 -6.61 11.08
C ASP A 68 -6.51 -7.46 9.81
N LEU A 69 -5.31 -7.45 9.20
CA LEU A 69 -5.00 -8.33 8.06
C LEU A 69 -5.05 -9.81 8.47
N GLU A 70 -4.48 -10.16 9.63
CA GLU A 70 -4.45 -11.54 10.13
C GLU A 70 -5.86 -12.05 10.46
N ALA A 71 -6.66 -11.26 11.20
CA ALA A 71 -8.02 -11.59 11.56
C ALA A 71 -8.93 -11.77 10.33
N ALA A 72 -8.66 -11.04 9.25
CA ALA A 72 -9.39 -11.16 7.99
C ALA A 72 -8.82 -12.26 7.05
N GLY A 73 -7.81 -13.02 7.47
CA GLY A 73 -7.15 -14.03 6.63
C GLY A 73 -6.47 -13.45 5.38
N ARG A 74 -6.10 -12.16 5.41
CA ARG A 74 -5.50 -11.45 4.26
C ARG A 74 -3.98 -11.45 4.37
N GLN A 75 -3.35 -12.02 3.35
CA GLN A 75 -1.89 -11.95 3.19
C GLN A 75 -1.46 -10.88 2.20
N GLN A 76 -2.34 -10.57 1.23
CA GLN A 76 -2.09 -9.59 0.18
C GLN A 76 -2.69 -8.23 0.55
N TRP A 77 -1.96 -7.17 0.24
CA TRP A 77 -2.38 -5.78 0.41
C TRP A 77 -1.60 -4.87 -0.56
N GLY A 78 -1.93 -3.58 -0.61
CA GLY A 78 -1.19 -2.58 -1.38
C GLY A 78 -0.96 -1.27 -0.64
N ALA A 79 0.22 -0.69 -0.81
CA ALA A 79 0.46 0.72 -0.53
C ALA A 79 0.01 1.53 -1.75
N VAL A 80 -1.31 1.67 -1.90
CA VAL A 80 -1.97 2.26 -3.09
C VAL A 80 -1.79 3.77 -3.20
N GLU A 81 -1.19 4.37 -2.17
CA GLU A 81 -0.68 5.73 -2.19
C GLU A 81 0.53 5.78 -1.25
N TRP A 82 1.72 6.07 -1.79
CA TRP A 82 2.96 5.93 -1.04
C TRP A 82 3.86 7.13 -1.29
N TRP A 83 4.31 7.76 -0.21
CA TRP A 83 5.30 8.82 -0.23
C TRP A 83 6.01 8.94 1.11
N ARG A 84 6.90 7.99 1.43
CA ARG A 84 7.65 8.06 2.68
C ARG A 84 8.82 9.05 2.61
N GLY A 85 9.40 9.29 1.45
CA GLY A 85 10.59 10.14 1.30
C GLY A 85 11.89 9.40 1.63
N GLY A 86 13.03 10.10 1.57
CA GLY A 86 14.36 9.64 2.00
C GLY A 86 15.41 10.71 1.68
N SER A 87 16.48 10.82 2.47
CA SER A 87 17.56 11.78 2.27
C SER A 87 18.74 11.20 1.47
N SER A 88 18.71 9.91 1.12
CA SER A 88 19.74 9.23 0.32
C SER A 88 19.14 8.07 -0.46
N GLN A 89 19.85 7.59 -1.50
CA GLN A 89 19.41 6.44 -2.29
C GLN A 89 19.23 5.19 -1.41
N ALA A 90 20.13 4.99 -0.45
CA ALA A 90 20.06 3.87 0.49
C ALA A 90 18.78 3.93 1.33
N GLU A 91 18.44 5.10 1.85
CA GLU A 91 17.22 5.28 2.66
C GLU A 91 15.95 5.12 1.83
N TRP A 92 15.91 5.66 0.60
CA TRP A 92 14.80 5.42 -0.32
C TRP A 92 14.60 3.92 -0.59
N ARG A 93 15.69 3.21 -0.89
CA ARG A 93 15.67 1.77 -1.14
C ARG A 93 15.18 1.01 0.09
N GLU A 94 15.70 1.32 1.27
CA GLU A 94 15.28 0.70 2.52
C GLU A 94 13.77 0.88 2.74
N ARG A 95 13.24 2.09 2.56
CA ARG A 95 11.83 2.40 2.80
C ARG A 95 10.89 1.70 1.82
N PHE A 96 11.28 1.58 0.54
CA PHE A 96 10.57 0.73 -0.42
C PHE A 96 10.61 -0.74 0.02
N GLN A 97 11.80 -1.26 0.36
CA GLN A 97 11.98 -2.66 0.76
C GLN A 97 11.17 -3.01 2.01
N ARG A 98 11.17 -2.18 3.05
CA ARG A 98 10.37 -2.36 4.27
C ARG A 98 8.88 -2.37 3.97
N THR A 99 8.44 -1.59 3.00
CA THR A 99 7.03 -1.58 2.55
C THR A 99 6.71 -2.86 1.79
N LEU A 100 7.56 -3.28 0.85
CA LEU A 100 7.36 -4.49 0.03
C LEU A 100 7.45 -5.78 0.84
N SER A 101 8.33 -5.83 1.84
CA SER A 101 8.59 -7.03 2.65
C SER A 101 7.58 -7.28 3.77
N PHE A 102 6.76 -6.29 4.11
CA PHE A 102 5.70 -6.49 5.09
C PHE A 102 4.57 -7.35 4.50
N LYS A 103 4.44 -8.58 4.99
CA LYS A 103 3.51 -9.61 4.46
C LYS A 103 3.69 -9.76 2.93
N LYS A 104 2.61 -9.90 2.15
CA LYS A 104 2.68 -9.96 0.67
C LYS A 104 2.16 -8.66 0.05
N CYS A 105 2.90 -7.58 0.23
CA CYS A 105 2.59 -6.31 -0.45
C CYS A 105 2.69 -6.50 -1.97
N ARG A 106 1.59 -6.26 -2.68
CA ARG A 106 1.49 -6.53 -4.13
C ARG A 106 1.70 -5.30 -5.00
N LEU A 107 1.60 -4.12 -4.41
CA LEU A 107 1.64 -2.86 -5.14
C LEU A 107 2.16 -1.75 -4.23
N ILE A 108 3.06 -0.95 -4.77
CA ILE A 108 3.35 0.40 -4.29
C ILE A 108 2.99 1.36 -5.42
N SER A 109 2.08 2.29 -5.13
CA SER A 109 1.74 3.39 -6.03
C SER A 109 2.36 4.67 -5.48
N VAL A 110 3.37 5.21 -6.17
CA VAL A 110 4.05 6.44 -5.75
C VAL A 110 3.11 7.62 -5.99
N TYR A 111 2.74 8.31 -4.92
CA TYR A 111 1.99 9.55 -5.00
C TYR A 111 2.89 10.67 -5.55
N ASN A 112 2.42 11.51 -6.47
CA ASN A 112 3.22 12.58 -7.10
C ASN A 112 4.54 12.08 -7.71
N TYR A 113 4.47 11.12 -8.61
CA TYR A 113 5.65 10.54 -9.27
C TYR A 113 6.55 11.58 -9.92
N GLU A 114 5.99 12.66 -10.49
CA GLU A 114 6.73 13.75 -11.13
C GLU A 114 7.69 14.41 -10.15
N ALA A 115 7.27 14.59 -8.89
CA ALA A 115 8.14 15.12 -7.85
C ALA A 115 9.24 14.12 -7.48
N LEU A 116 8.91 12.82 -7.39
CA LEU A 116 9.91 11.79 -7.11
C LEU A 116 10.95 11.71 -8.22
N ALA A 117 10.52 11.79 -9.48
CA ALA A 117 11.39 11.71 -10.64
C ALA A 117 12.41 12.86 -10.69
N GLY A 118 12.11 13.99 -10.03
CA GLY A 118 13.05 15.09 -9.81
C GLY A 118 14.10 14.85 -8.72
N ILE A 119 14.04 13.74 -7.98
CA ILE A 119 14.96 13.38 -6.90
C ILE A 119 15.89 12.25 -7.40
N PRO A 120 17.15 12.54 -7.75
CA PRO A 120 18.06 11.55 -8.33
C PRO A 120 18.22 10.28 -7.49
N GLU A 121 18.31 10.43 -6.17
CA GLU A 121 18.47 9.34 -5.21
C GLU A 121 17.26 8.40 -5.20
N ALA A 122 16.05 8.97 -5.28
CA ALA A 122 14.81 8.21 -5.28
C ALA A 122 14.65 7.41 -6.58
N LEU A 123 14.96 8.04 -7.71
CA LEU A 123 14.90 7.41 -9.03
C LEU A 123 15.94 6.29 -9.17
N ALA A 124 17.14 6.49 -8.65
CA ALA A 124 18.18 5.45 -8.60
C ALA A 124 17.72 4.26 -7.75
N ALA A 125 17.15 4.50 -6.56
CA ALA A 125 16.62 3.43 -5.73
C ALA A 125 15.49 2.63 -6.42
N LEU A 126 14.58 3.31 -7.12
CA LEU A 126 13.51 2.67 -7.90
C LEU A 126 14.06 1.80 -9.04
N ARG A 127 15.09 2.27 -9.75
CA ARG A 127 15.75 1.51 -10.82
C ARG A 127 16.43 0.26 -10.28
N ASP A 128 17.14 0.36 -9.15
CA ASP A 128 17.79 -0.79 -8.51
C ASP A 128 16.76 -1.87 -8.11
N LEU A 129 15.62 -1.44 -7.56
CA LEU A 129 14.53 -2.34 -7.16
C LEU A 129 13.91 -3.03 -8.37
N ALA A 130 13.64 -2.30 -9.44
CA ALA A 130 13.07 -2.85 -10.67
C ALA A 130 14.05 -3.83 -11.36
N ALA A 131 15.34 -3.52 -11.36
CA ALA A 131 16.38 -4.40 -11.89
C ALA A 131 16.50 -5.70 -11.07
N GLY A 132 16.50 -5.61 -9.74
CA GLY A 132 16.54 -6.78 -8.85
C GLY A 132 15.35 -7.72 -9.06
N ALA A 133 14.14 -7.18 -9.21
CA ALA A 133 12.93 -7.97 -9.46
C ALA A 133 12.94 -8.69 -10.82
N ALA A 134 13.68 -8.17 -11.81
CA ALA A 134 13.82 -8.81 -13.12
C ALA A 134 14.81 -10.00 -13.10
N SER A 135 15.74 -10.03 -12.14
CA SER A 135 16.74 -11.09 -11.99
C SER A 135 16.28 -12.31 -11.18
N GLU A 136 15.16 -12.20 -10.44
CA GLU A 136 14.58 -13.28 -9.63
C GLU A 136 13.55 -14.15 -10.38
N LYS A 137 13.33 -13.90 -11.67
CA LYS A 137 12.46 -14.69 -12.56
C LYS A 137 13.26 -15.62 -13.46
#